data_AF-A0A377X017-F1
#
_entry.id   AF-A0A377X017-F1
#
_cell.length_a   1.000
_cell.length_b   1.000
_cell.length_c   1.000
_cell.angle_alpha   90.00
_cell.angle_beta   90.00
_cell.angle_gamma   90.00
#
_symmetry.space_group_name_H-M   'P 1'
#
loop_
_entity.id
_entity.type
_entity.pdbx_description
1 polymer ?
#
loop_
_entity_poly.entity_id
_entity_poly.type
_entity_poly.pdbx_seq_one_letter_code
_entity_poly.pdbx_strand_id
1 'polypeptide(L)'
;MMVIRPVEPGDLPGLLKLAAETGGGLTSLPVDEATLAARIARSQQTWRGELPKSEQGYSPFWESLGKRFFAMEFSRADYLCGTGQKAFIAALMPKHPLYIDFLSPEAQAVIGKVHPQTAPARTVLEKEGFRYLNYIDIFDGGPTLECDIDRVRAIRKSRLVTTEAGETSPGDWPLCLVANEQYHQFRALLVHADPDGDTLILSARELDMLKCHAGDQVRMVRLIPEEKTA
;
A
#
# COMPACT_ATOMS: atom_id res chain seq x y z
N MET A 1 -36.45 -15.51 11.69
CA MET A 1 -36.18 -14.15 12.21
C MET A 1 -34.68 -13.92 12.10
N MET A 2 -34.22 -12.87 11.43
CA MET A 2 -32.78 -12.58 11.28
C MET A 2 -32.30 -11.75 12.47
N VAL A 3 -31.20 -12.15 13.08
CA VAL A 3 -30.55 -11.44 14.20
C VAL A 3 -29.13 -11.09 13.77
N ILE A 4 -28.75 -9.83 13.92
CA ILE A 4 -27.38 -9.35 13.70
C ILE A 4 -26.68 -9.32 15.06
N ARG A 5 -25.54 -9.99 15.18
CA ARG A 5 -24.71 -10.03 16.39
C ARG A 5 -23.22 -9.98 16.05
N PRO A 6 -22.32 -9.66 17.01
CA PRO A 6 -20.89 -9.82 16.83
C PRO A 6 -20.52 -11.25 16.39
N VAL A 7 -19.49 -11.34 15.54
CA VAL A 7 -18.98 -12.61 15.00
C VAL A 7 -18.19 -13.37 16.05
N GLU A 8 -18.47 -14.65 16.24
CA GLU A 8 -17.83 -15.55 17.19
C GLU A 8 -16.93 -16.59 16.48
N PRO A 9 -15.97 -17.22 17.18
CA PRO A 9 -15.10 -18.25 16.59
C PRO A 9 -15.87 -19.38 15.88
N GLY A 10 -17.06 -19.73 16.39
CA GLY A 10 -17.94 -20.74 15.78
C GLY A 10 -18.53 -20.35 14.42
N ASP A 11 -18.47 -19.08 14.03
CA ASP A 11 -19.04 -18.59 12.76
C ASP A 11 -18.09 -18.78 11.56
N LEU A 12 -16.84 -19.16 11.80
CA LEU A 12 -15.81 -19.30 10.76
C LEU A 12 -16.24 -20.20 9.58
N PRO A 13 -16.83 -21.39 9.79
CA PRO A 13 -17.30 -22.22 8.67
C PRO A 13 -18.39 -21.54 7.83
N GLY A 14 -19.28 -20.78 8.49
CA GLY A 14 -20.33 -20.02 7.81
C GLY A 14 -19.77 -18.87 6.98
N LEU A 15 -18.78 -18.15 7.51
CA LEU A 15 -18.10 -17.08 6.79
C LEU A 15 -17.28 -17.61 5.60
N LEU A 16 -16.62 -18.76 5.73
CA LEU A 16 -15.93 -19.41 4.62
C LEU A 16 -16.88 -19.82 3.51
N LYS A 17 -18.06 -20.34 3.86
CA LYS A 17 -19.11 -20.67 2.88
C LYS A 17 -19.59 -19.42 2.14
N LEU A 18 -19.87 -18.34 2.87
CA LEU A 18 -20.23 -17.05 2.27
C LEU A 18 -19.12 -16.50 1.36
N ALA A 19 -17.86 -16.57 1.82
CA ALA A 19 -16.71 -16.13 1.04
C ALA A 19 -16.61 -16.90 -0.29
N ALA A 20 -16.80 -18.22 -0.26
CA ALA A 20 -16.77 -19.07 -1.45
C ALA A 20 -17.91 -18.74 -2.43
N GLU A 21 -19.08 -18.37 -1.94
CA GLU A 21 -20.23 -17.95 -2.76
C GLU A 21 -20.03 -16.56 -3.40
N THR A 22 -19.21 -15.69 -2.79
CA THR A 22 -18.96 -14.32 -3.30
C THR A 22 -17.95 -14.21 -4.45
N GLY A 23 -17.34 -15.32 -4.89
CA GLY A 23 -16.59 -15.37 -6.14
C GLY A 23 -15.33 -14.49 -6.21
N GLY A 24 -14.44 -14.59 -5.21
CA GLY A 24 -13.05 -14.11 -5.27
C GLY A 24 -12.80 -12.60 -5.42
N GLY A 25 -13.84 -11.80 -5.69
CA GLY A 25 -13.73 -10.36 -5.95
C GLY A 25 -13.87 -9.46 -4.71
N LEU A 26 -14.21 -10.01 -3.55
CA LEU A 26 -14.45 -9.24 -2.31
C LEU A 26 -13.26 -9.36 -1.35
N THR A 27 -12.34 -8.40 -1.41
CA THR A 27 -11.11 -8.37 -0.58
C THR A 27 -11.38 -8.27 0.93
N SER A 28 -12.58 -7.81 1.31
CA SER A 28 -13.06 -7.76 2.70
C SER A 28 -13.60 -9.10 3.23
N LEU A 29 -13.77 -10.13 2.39
CA LEU A 29 -14.18 -11.47 2.79
C LEU A 29 -13.42 -12.55 1.98
N PRO A 30 -12.12 -12.74 2.23
CA PRO A 30 -11.30 -13.69 1.48
C PRO A 30 -11.67 -15.14 1.79
N VAL A 31 -11.50 -16.04 0.81
CA VAL A 31 -11.60 -17.50 1.00
C VAL A 31 -10.28 -18.02 1.60
N ASP A 32 -9.93 -17.50 2.77
CA ASP A 32 -8.73 -17.88 3.51
C ASP A 32 -9.06 -18.02 5.00
N GLU A 33 -8.94 -19.26 5.49
CA GLU A 33 -9.33 -19.63 6.85
C GLU A 33 -8.50 -18.87 7.89
N ALA A 34 -7.18 -18.77 7.70
CA ALA A 34 -6.28 -18.11 8.63
C ALA A 34 -6.61 -16.61 8.76
N THR A 35 -6.83 -15.93 7.62
CA THR A 35 -7.20 -14.51 7.59
C THR A 35 -8.56 -14.27 8.24
N LEU A 36 -9.56 -15.11 7.95
CA LEU A 36 -10.89 -14.97 8.56
C LEU A 36 -10.85 -15.26 10.05
N ALA A 37 -10.15 -16.31 10.50
CA ALA A 37 -9.96 -16.62 11.91
C ALA A 37 -9.28 -15.46 12.66
N ALA A 38 -8.23 -14.88 12.08
CA ALA A 38 -7.55 -13.70 12.64
C ALA A 38 -8.48 -12.48 12.74
N ARG A 39 -9.34 -12.26 11.74
CA ARG A 39 -10.34 -11.18 11.76
C ARG A 39 -11.41 -11.39 12.83
N ILE A 40 -11.89 -12.62 13.00
CA ILE A 40 -12.85 -12.98 14.06
C ILE A 40 -12.21 -12.74 15.43
N ALA A 41 -10.98 -13.22 15.64
CA ALA A 41 -10.24 -13.01 16.88
C ALA A 41 -10.05 -11.51 17.19
N ARG A 42 -9.63 -10.72 16.20
CA ARG A 42 -9.47 -9.27 16.32
C ARG A 42 -10.80 -8.57 16.65
N SER A 43 -11.89 -8.96 15.98
CA SER A 43 -13.24 -8.44 16.25
C SER A 43 -13.64 -8.73 17.70
N GLN A 44 -13.45 -9.96 18.16
CA GLN A 44 -13.76 -10.39 19.52
C GLN A 44 -12.94 -9.64 20.58
N GLN A 45 -11.63 -9.47 20.37
CA GLN A 45 -10.78 -8.71 21.29
C GLN A 45 -11.12 -7.20 21.27
N THR A 46 -11.57 -6.67 20.13
CA THR A 46 -12.11 -5.30 20.02
C THR A 46 -13.37 -5.14 20.85
N TRP A 47 -14.34 -6.05 20.72
CA TRP A 47 -15.58 -6.04 21.51
C TRP A 47 -15.34 -6.16 23.02
N ARG A 48 -14.29 -6.88 23.42
CA ARG A 48 -13.88 -7.01 24.83
C ARG A 48 -13.01 -5.85 25.33
N GLY A 49 -12.63 -4.91 24.45
CA GLY A 49 -11.75 -3.79 24.80
C GLY A 49 -10.32 -4.20 25.15
N GLU A 50 -9.89 -5.41 24.75
CA GLU A 50 -8.58 -6.00 25.07
C GLU A 50 -7.47 -5.50 24.15
N LEU A 51 -7.82 -5.00 22.96
CA LEU A 51 -6.86 -4.40 22.04
C LEU A 51 -6.57 -2.94 22.41
N PRO A 52 -5.35 -2.45 22.18
CA PRO A 52 -5.11 -1.01 22.14
C PRO A 52 -6.12 -0.33 21.21
N LYS A 53 -6.63 0.85 21.57
CA LYS A 53 -7.64 1.56 20.77
C LYS A 53 -7.25 1.63 19.28
N SER A 54 -5.98 1.88 18.96
CA SER A 54 -5.44 1.90 17.59
C SER A 54 -5.74 0.65 16.76
N GLU A 55 -5.90 -0.52 17.39
CA GLU A 55 -6.18 -1.78 16.71
C GLU A 55 -7.68 -2.10 16.58
N GLN A 56 -8.54 -1.27 17.20
CA GLN A 56 -10.00 -1.40 17.18
C GLN A 56 -10.67 -0.61 16.03
N GLY A 57 -9.90 -0.05 15.09
CA GLY A 57 -10.44 0.85 14.05
C GLY A 57 -10.73 2.27 14.56
N TYR A 58 -10.18 2.61 15.73
CA TYR A 58 -10.22 3.96 16.29
C TYR A 58 -9.08 4.81 15.71
N SER A 59 -9.44 5.97 15.19
CA SER A 59 -8.50 7.02 14.81
C SER A 59 -8.53 8.13 15.88
N PRO A 60 -7.43 8.37 16.63
CA PRO A 60 -7.37 9.45 17.61
C PRO A 60 -7.62 10.82 16.96
N PHE A 61 -7.11 11.02 15.74
CA PHE A 61 -7.31 12.24 14.97
C PHE A 61 -8.79 12.42 14.59
N TRP A 62 -9.45 11.35 14.10
CA TRP A 62 -10.88 11.39 13.77
C TRP A 62 -11.75 11.73 14.97
N GLU A 63 -11.51 11.10 16.11
CA GLU A 63 -12.31 11.33 17.31
C GLU A 63 -12.11 12.73 17.89
N SER A 64 -10.91 13.28 17.80
CA SER A 64 -10.65 14.64 18.27
C SER A 64 -11.15 15.71 17.30
N LEU A 65 -11.11 15.46 16.00
CA LEU A 65 -11.41 16.45 14.98
C LEU A 65 -12.60 16.06 14.11
N GLY A 66 -12.43 15.02 13.31
CA GLY A 66 -13.39 14.62 12.26
C GLY A 66 -14.82 14.47 12.77
N LYS A 67 -15.04 13.75 13.88
CA LYS A 67 -16.36 13.51 14.46
C LYS A 67 -17.13 14.78 14.84
N ARG A 68 -16.44 15.91 15.05
CA ARG A 68 -17.08 17.21 15.35
C ARG A 68 -17.71 17.85 14.11
N PHE A 69 -17.20 17.52 12.93
CA PHE A 69 -17.66 18.08 11.64
C PHE A 69 -18.45 17.06 10.81
N PHE A 70 -18.23 15.77 11.07
CA PHE A 70 -18.88 14.65 10.39
C PHE A 70 -19.71 13.85 11.39
N ALA A 71 -21.03 13.88 11.26
CA ALA A 71 -21.95 13.07 12.07
C ALA A 71 -21.94 11.57 11.67
N MET A 72 -20.76 10.99 11.42
CA MET A 72 -20.59 9.59 11.02
C MET A 72 -19.30 8.99 11.61
N GLU A 73 -19.29 7.67 11.81
CA GLU A 73 -18.12 6.92 12.29
C GLU A 73 -16.99 6.84 11.25
N PHE A 74 -15.73 6.72 11.71
CA PHE A 74 -14.54 6.69 10.85
C PHE A 74 -14.62 5.62 9.74
N SER A 75 -15.05 4.40 10.08
CA SER A 75 -15.19 3.29 9.12
C SER A 75 -16.17 3.58 8.00
N ARG A 76 -17.22 4.37 8.27
CA ARG A 76 -18.19 4.80 7.25
C ARG A 76 -17.62 5.91 6.37
N ALA A 77 -16.88 6.84 6.95
CA ALA A 77 -16.21 7.91 6.21
C ALA A 77 -15.14 7.34 5.26
N ASP A 78 -14.33 6.40 5.74
CA ASP A 78 -13.31 5.69 4.96
C ASP A 78 -13.94 4.92 3.78
N TYR A 79 -15.03 4.18 4.04
CA TYR A 79 -15.80 3.49 2.99
C TYR A 79 -16.36 4.44 1.91
N LEU A 80 -16.93 5.58 2.31
CA LEU A 80 -17.47 6.57 1.36
C LEU A 80 -16.38 7.23 0.51
N CYS A 81 -15.19 7.42 1.08
CA CYS A 81 -14.01 7.89 0.35
C CYS A 81 -13.54 6.83 -0.67
N GLY A 82 -13.47 5.56 -0.25
CA GLY A 82 -13.08 4.43 -1.10
C GLY A 82 -14.03 4.15 -2.26
N THR A 83 -15.32 4.49 -2.13
CA THR A 83 -16.34 4.33 -3.18
C THR A 83 -16.45 5.53 -4.14
N GLY A 84 -15.58 6.54 -4.00
CA GLY A 84 -15.43 7.63 -4.98
C GLY A 84 -16.37 8.83 -4.77
N GLN A 85 -17.16 8.86 -3.70
CA GLN A 85 -18.01 10.02 -3.36
C GLN A 85 -17.19 11.15 -2.70
N LYS A 86 -16.11 11.62 -3.32
CA LYS A 86 -15.18 12.58 -2.69
C LYS A 86 -15.74 14.00 -2.51
N ALA A 87 -16.89 14.32 -3.12
CA ALA A 87 -17.49 15.66 -3.11
C ALA A 87 -18.01 16.10 -1.73
N PHE A 88 -18.45 15.17 -0.85
CA PHE A 88 -18.93 15.54 0.48
C PHE A 88 -17.81 16.03 1.40
N ILE A 89 -16.57 15.60 1.13
CA ILE A 89 -15.39 15.87 1.97
C ILE A 89 -15.07 17.36 1.99
N ALA A 90 -15.01 17.99 0.82
CA ALA A 90 -14.71 19.42 0.70
C ALA A 90 -15.80 20.32 1.30
N ALA A 91 -17.05 19.83 1.36
CA ALA A 91 -18.18 20.59 1.91
C ALA A 91 -18.23 20.59 3.44
N LEU A 92 -17.68 19.56 4.08
CA LEU A 92 -17.73 19.36 5.54
C LEU A 92 -16.46 19.77 6.26
N MET A 93 -15.35 19.96 5.53
CA MET A 93 -14.10 20.42 6.14
C MET A 93 -14.21 21.88 6.59
N PRO A 94 -13.67 22.21 7.79
CA PRO A 94 -13.59 23.58 8.24
C PRO A 94 -12.77 24.44 7.27
N LYS A 95 -13.34 25.59 6.87
CA LYS A 95 -12.73 26.54 5.93
C LYS A 95 -11.67 27.44 6.57
N HIS A 96 -11.56 27.39 7.90
CA HIS A 96 -10.66 28.22 8.68
C HIS A 96 -9.58 27.35 9.32
N PRO A 97 -8.38 27.90 9.55
CA PRO A 97 -7.32 27.20 10.27
C PRO A 97 -7.80 26.67 11.61
N LEU A 98 -7.31 25.49 11.97
CA LEU A 98 -7.55 24.86 13.26
C LEU A 98 -6.24 24.81 14.04
N TYR A 99 -6.28 25.25 15.30
CA TYR A 99 -5.13 25.16 16.19
C TYR A 99 -4.99 23.74 16.72
N ILE A 100 -3.82 23.14 16.48
CA ILE A 100 -3.52 21.76 16.92
C ILE A 100 -3.54 21.61 18.45
N ASP A 101 -3.27 22.69 19.18
CA ASP A 101 -3.29 22.74 20.65
C ASP A 101 -4.67 22.45 21.24
N PHE A 102 -5.74 22.60 20.44
CA PHE A 102 -7.12 22.27 20.84
C PHE A 102 -7.52 20.82 20.55
N LEU A 103 -6.64 20.03 19.92
CA LEU A 103 -6.85 18.61 19.74
C LEU A 103 -6.44 17.85 21.00
N SER A 104 -7.00 16.64 21.19
CA SER A 104 -6.60 15.79 22.31
C SER A 104 -5.11 15.42 22.22
N PRO A 105 -4.43 15.16 23.35
CA PRO A 105 -3.02 14.73 23.33
C PRO A 105 -2.79 13.49 22.45
N GLU A 106 -3.74 12.54 22.44
CA GLU A 106 -3.67 11.35 21.58
C GLU A 106 -3.74 11.72 20.09
N ALA A 107 -4.58 12.70 19.70
CA ALA A 107 -4.68 13.16 18.33
C ALA A 107 -3.42 13.91 17.89
N GLN A 108 -2.89 14.79 18.74
CA GLN A 108 -1.63 15.50 18.46
C GLN A 108 -0.46 14.54 18.24
N ALA A 109 -0.40 13.44 19.02
CA ALA A 109 0.66 12.44 18.93
C ALA A 109 0.69 11.67 17.60
N VAL A 110 -0.45 11.55 16.89
CA VAL A 110 -0.55 10.78 15.63
C VAL A 110 -0.45 11.64 14.37
N ILE A 111 -0.45 12.97 14.48
CA ILE A 111 -0.33 13.87 13.32
C ILE A 111 0.99 13.59 12.57
N GLY A 112 0.88 13.30 11.28
CA GLY A 112 2.01 13.00 10.38
C GLY A 112 2.68 11.66 10.67
N LYS A 113 2.05 10.78 11.47
CA LYS A 113 2.55 9.43 11.79
C LYS A 113 1.80 8.38 10.97
N VAL A 114 2.55 7.37 10.53
CA VAL A 114 1.99 6.18 9.89
C VAL A 114 1.68 5.13 10.94
N HIS A 115 0.72 4.25 10.65
CA HIS A 115 0.48 3.07 11.46
C HIS A 115 1.73 2.16 11.47
N PRO A 116 2.04 1.43 12.56
CA PRO A 116 3.20 0.53 12.60
C PRO A 116 3.26 -0.47 11.43
N GLN A 117 2.11 -0.95 10.97
CA GLN A 117 2.02 -1.87 9.84
C GLN A 117 2.32 -1.21 8.48
N THR A 118 2.18 0.11 8.35
CA THR A 118 2.47 0.86 7.11
C THR A 118 3.81 1.59 7.14
N ALA A 119 4.54 1.54 8.26
CA ALA A 119 5.89 2.07 8.38
C ALA A 119 6.88 1.54 7.31
N PRO A 120 6.86 0.24 6.94
CA PRO A 120 7.73 -0.25 5.86
C PRO A 120 7.43 0.41 4.51
N ALA A 121 6.17 0.67 4.17
CA ALA A 121 5.78 1.32 2.93
C ALA A 121 6.29 2.77 2.86
N ARG A 122 6.20 3.50 3.97
CA ARG A 122 6.80 4.84 4.09
C ARG A 122 8.31 4.79 3.83
N THR A 123 9.03 3.85 4.46
CA THR A 123 10.48 3.71 4.27
C THR A 123 10.84 3.43 2.80
N VAL A 124 10.04 2.61 2.09
CA VAL A 124 10.24 2.35 0.66
C VAL A 124 10.08 3.64 -0.16
N LEU A 125 9.02 4.41 0.08
CA LEU A 125 8.79 5.68 -0.63
C LEU A 125 9.88 6.71 -0.31
N GLU A 126 10.30 6.83 0.93
CA GLU A 126 11.40 7.75 1.33
C GLU A 126 12.73 7.36 0.66
N LYS A 127 13.02 6.05 0.54
CA LYS A 127 14.18 5.56 -0.25
C LYS A 127 14.09 5.87 -1.74
N GLU A 128 12.87 5.98 -2.29
CA GLU A 128 12.63 6.40 -3.66
C GLU A 128 12.71 7.92 -3.84
N GLY A 129 12.82 8.71 -2.76
CA GLY A 129 12.98 10.17 -2.81
C GLY A 129 11.74 10.94 -2.34
N PHE A 130 10.67 10.26 -1.92
CA PHE A 130 9.50 10.91 -1.36
C PHE A 130 9.80 11.53 0.00
N ARG A 131 9.13 12.64 0.31
CA ARG A 131 9.29 13.38 1.57
C ARG A 131 7.95 13.83 2.11
N TYR A 132 7.87 13.91 3.43
CA TYR A 132 6.75 14.52 4.11
C TYR A 132 6.82 16.04 3.98
N LEU A 133 5.78 16.65 3.40
CA LEU A 133 5.69 18.11 3.17
C LEU A 133 4.65 18.79 4.07
N ASN A 134 4.43 18.26 5.28
CA ASN A 134 3.48 18.79 6.27
C ASN A 134 2.01 18.75 5.85
N TYR A 135 1.67 17.89 4.90
CA TYR A 135 0.28 17.56 4.56
C TYR A 135 -0.12 16.26 5.22
N ILE A 136 -1.31 16.25 5.82
CA ILE A 136 -1.87 15.06 6.48
C ILE A 136 -3.21 14.69 5.86
N ASP A 137 -3.56 13.42 5.94
CA ASP A 137 -4.90 12.95 5.68
C ASP A 137 -5.87 13.53 6.72
N ILE A 138 -7.02 13.97 6.23
CA ILE A 138 -8.02 14.68 7.02
C ILE A 138 -8.88 13.76 7.90
N PHE A 139 -8.81 12.45 7.70
CA PHE A 139 -9.55 11.46 8.46
C PHE A 139 -8.70 10.87 9.58
N ASP A 140 -7.48 10.42 9.27
CA ASP A 140 -6.62 9.73 10.23
C ASP A 140 -5.37 10.51 10.67
N GLY A 141 -5.08 11.66 10.06
CA GLY A 141 -3.92 12.47 10.39
C GLY A 141 -2.60 11.88 9.86
N GLY A 142 -2.65 10.83 9.05
CA GLY A 142 -1.48 10.18 8.44
C GLY A 142 -0.76 11.09 7.44
N PRO A 143 0.55 10.93 7.23
CA PRO A 143 1.33 11.82 6.38
C PRO A 143 1.05 11.60 4.90
N THR A 144 0.97 12.69 4.13
CA THR A 144 1.11 12.66 2.67
C THR A 144 2.59 12.76 2.32
N LEU A 145 3.06 11.83 1.49
CA LEU A 145 4.44 11.82 0.97
C LEU A 145 4.43 12.27 -0.49
N GLU A 146 5.31 13.20 -0.81
CA GLU A 146 5.39 13.83 -2.14
C GLU A 146 6.81 13.75 -2.70
N CYS A 147 6.91 13.63 -4.01
CA CYS A 147 8.18 13.61 -4.74
C CYS A 147 7.98 14.25 -6.12
N ASP A 148 8.92 15.07 -6.55
CA ASP A 148 8.99 15.50 -7.94
C ASP A 148 9.40 14.28 -8.80
N ILE A 149 8.79 14.12 -9.98
CA ILE A 149 8.98 12.92 -10.82
C ILE A 149 10.47 12.69 -11.15
N ASP A 150 11.22 13.77 -11.40
CA ASP A 150 12.65 13.75 -11.71
C ASP A 150 13.54 13.37 -10.50
N ARG A 151 12.98 13.40 -9.29
CA ARG A 151 13.64 12.98 -8.05
C ARG A 151 13.37 11.54 -7.68
N VAL A 152 12.34 10.91 -8.24
CA VAL A 152 12.04 9.50 -8.00
C VAL A 152 13.22 8.65 -8.46
N ARG A 153 13.88 7.94 -7.54
CA ARG A 153 15.10 7.17 -7.83
C ARG A 153 14.87 6.17 -8.96
N ALA A 154 13.83 5.36 -8.89
CA ALA A 154 13.51 4.38 -9.93
C ALA A 154 13.38 5.01 -11.31
N ILE A 155 12.82 6.23 -11.40
CA ILE A 155 12.72 6.97 -12.67
C ILE A 155 14.10 7.48 -13.08
N ARG A 156 14.75 8.27 -12.23
CA ARG A 156 16.02 8.95 -12.50
C ARG A 156 17.19 8.00 -12.78
N LYS A 157 17.22 6.85 -12.11
CA LYS A 157 18.29 5.85 -12.21
C LYS A 157 17.96 4.71 -13.17
N SER A 158 16.73 4.65 -13.71
CA SER A 158 16.44 3.69 -14.76
C SER A 158 17.18 4.04 -16.05
N ARG A 159 17.61 3.01 -16.77
CA ARG A 159 18.30 3.13 -18.05
C ARG A 159 17.75 2.14 -19.06
N LEU A 160 17.96 2.42 -20.33
CA LEU A 160 17.66 1.48 -21.40
C LEU A 160 18.84 0.53 -21.60
N VAL A 161 18.53 -0.74 -21.71
CA VAL A 161 19.49 -1.83 -21.99
C VAL A 161 18.97 -2.70 -23.12
N THR A 162 19.89 -3.26 -23.89
CA THR A 162 19.55 -4.15 -25.01
C THR A 162 19.42 -5.58 -24.51
N THR A 163 18.35 -6.26 -24.87
CA THR A 163 18.17 -7.67 -24.48
C THR A 163 18.98 -8.60 -25.36
N GLU A 164 19.52 -9.67 -24.78
CA GLU A 164 20.12 -10.79 -25.52
C GLU A 164 19.52 -12.10 -25.06
N ALA A 165 19.29 -13.02 -26.00
CA ALA A 165 18.82 -14.36 -25.67
C ALA A 165 19.99 -15.20 -25.14
N GLY A 166 19.84 -15.73 -23.93
CA GLY A 166 20.82 -16.63 -23.35
C GLY A 166 20.33 -17.22 -22.04
N GLU A 167 21.05 -18.21 -21.53
CA GLU A 167 20.83 -18.64 -20.15
C GLU A 167 21.57 -17.69 -19.21
N THR A 168 20.82 -17.08 -18.30
CA THR A 168 21.36 -16.30 -17.20
C THR A 168 22.16 -17.24 -16.32
N SER A 169 23.48 -17.14 -16.38
CA SER A 169 24.32 -17.79 -15.36
C SER A 169 23.98 -17.13 -14.01
N PRO A 170 23.81 -17.90 -12.93
CA PRO A 170 23.66 -17.35 -11.59
C PRO A 170 25.00 -16.75 -11.16
N GLY A 171 25.33 -15.58 -11.71
CA GLY A 171 26.26 -14.65 -11.09
C GLY A 171 25.59 -14.07 -9.84
N ASP A 172 26.40 -13.62 -8.90
CA ASP A 172 25.94 -12.97 -7.66
C ASP A 172 25.45 -11.52 -7.92
N TRP A 173 24.63 -11.37 -8.97
CA TRP A 173 24.13 -10.10 -9.45
C TRP A 173 22.94 -9.63 -8.60
N PRO A 174 22.80 -8.32 -8.36
CA PRO A 174 21.66 -7.80 -7.62
C PRO A 174 20.36 -7.97 -8.41
N LEU A 175 19.25 -7.98 -7.68
CA LEU A 175 17.92 -8.01 -8.28
C LEU A 175 17.59 -6.65 -8.92
N CYS A 176 17.22 -6.67 -10.20
CA CYS A 176 16.83 -5.50 -10.97
C CYS A 176 15.36 -5.61 -11.39
N LEU A 177 14.65 -4.48 -11.37
CA LEU A 177 13.34 -4.31 -11.98
C LEU A 177 13.54 -3.96 -13.46
N VAL A 178 13.01 -4.80 -14.34
CA VAL A 178 13.12 -4.66 -15.79
C VAL A 178 11.71 -4.51 -16.36
N ALA A 179 11.47 -3.54 -17.22
CA ALA A 179 10.20 -3.33 -17.89
C ALA A 179 10.37 -3.08 -19.39
N ASN A 180 9.41 -3.54 -20.19
CA ASN A 180 9.34 -3.16 -21.59
C ASN A 180 8.83 -1.70 -21.74
N GLU A 181 9.01 -1.08 -22.91
CA GLU A 181 8.50 0.26 -23.21
C GLU A 181 7.21 0.26 -24.04
N GLN A 182 6.46 -0.85 -24.03
CA GLN A 182 5.25 -1.02 -24.83
C GLN A 182 4.00 -0.62 -24.04
N TYR A 183 3.47 0.58 -24.27
CA TYR A 183 2.32 1.12 -23.52
C TYR A 183 1.11 0.17 -23.44
N HIS A 184 0.69 -0.41 -24.56
CA HIS A 184 -0.49 -1.29 -24.61
C HIS A 184 -0.24 -2.71 -24.05
N GLN A 185 1.02 -3.14 -23.99
CA GLN A 185 1.42 -4.48 -23.55
C GLN A 185 2.49 -4.40 -22.47
N PHE A 186 2.36 -3.42 -21.57
CA PHE A 186 3.36 -3.16 -20.55
C PHE A 186 3.61 -4.40 -19.70
N ARG A 187 4.87 -4.76 -19.52
CA ARG A 187 5.32 -5.87 -18.65
C ARG A 187 6.53 -5.43 -17.86
N ALA A 188 6.61 -5.90 -16.62
CA ALA A 188 7.78 -5.76 -15.77
C ALA A 188 8.08 -7.07 -15.03
N LEU A 189 9.36 -7.36 -14.83
CA LEU A 189 9.88 -8.53 -14.15
C LEU A 189 11.01 -8.15 -13.19
N LEU A 190 11.29 -9.05 -12.25
CA LEU A 190 12.49 -9.01 -11.43
C LEU A 190 13.50 -10.01 -12.00
N VAL A 191 14.70 -9.55 -12.31
CA VAL A 191 15.77 -10.35 -12.93
C VAL A 191 17.09 -10.08 -12.22
N HIS A 192 17.88 -11.11 -11.96
CA HIS A 192 19.26 -10.95 -11.50
C HIS A 192 20.13 -10.55 -12.70
N ALA A 193 20.70 -9.36 -12.68
CA ALA A 193 21.43 -8.80 -13.82
C ALA A 193 22.54 -7.85 -13.38
N ASP A 194 23.59 -7.76 -14.19
CA ASP A 194 24.59 -6.72 -14.05
C ASP A 194 23.91 -5.34 -14.17
N PRO A 195 23.86 -4.57 -13.09
CA PRO A 195 23.12 -3.32 -13.08
C PRO A 195 23.81 -2.19 -13.84
N ASP A 196 25.08 -2.36 -14.20
CA ASP A 196 25.88 -1.36 -14.92
C ASP A 196 26.19 -1.79 -16.38
N GLY A 197 25.94 -3.05 -16.74
CA GLY A 197 26.15 -3.58 -18.11
C GLY A 197 25.09 -3.12 -19.13
N ASP A 198 25.49 -2.80 -20.36
CA ASP A 198 24.56 -2.30 -21.41
C ASP A 198 23.66 -3.37 -22.04
N THR A 199 23.98 -4.63 -21.78
CA THR A 199 23.25 -5.80 -22.28
C THR A 199 22.61 -6.56 -21.12
N LEU A 200 21.35 -6.97 -21.32
CA LEU A 200 20.59 -7.80 -20.39
C LEU A 200 20.33 -9.18 -21.02
N ILE A 201 20.99 -10.21 -20.49
CA ILE A 201 20.77 -11.60 -20.91
C ILE A 201 19.46 -12.09 -20.28
N LEU A 202 18.55 -12.58 -21.11
CA LEU A 202 17.26 -13.12 -20.70
C LEU A 202 17.05 -14.50 -21.31
N SER A 203 16.53 -15.41 -20.49
CA SER A 203 16.05 -16.70 -20.96
C SER A 203 14.88 -16.52 -21.93
N ALA A 204 14.64 -17.53 -22.78
CA ALA A 204 13.49 -17.53 -23.69
C ALA A 204 12.15 -17.34 -22.94
N ARG A 205 12.06 -17.84 -21.70
CA ARG A 205 10.89 -17.65 -20.84
C ARG A 205 10.74 -16.19 -20.38
N GLU A 206 11.82 -15.54 -19.98
CA GLU A 206 11.80 -14.14 -19.54
C GLU A 206 11.47 -13.18 -20.69
N LEU A 207 12.03 -13.41 -21.88
CA LEU A 207 11.70 -12.67 -23.10
C LEU A 207 10.20 -12.77 -23.43
N ASP A 208 9.62 -13.97 -23.40
CA ASP A 208 8.18 -14.15 -23.65
C ASP A 208 7.31 -13.49 -22.56
N MET A 209 7.71 -13.55 -21.28
CA MET A 209 7.01 -12.90 -20.18
C MET A 209 7.06 -11.36 -20.29
N LEU A 210 8.20 -10.79 -20.72
CA LEU A 210 8.35 -9.36 -21.00
C LEU A 210 7.72 -8.92 -22.32
N LYS A 211 7.32 -9.86 -23.19
CA LYS A 211 6.82 -9.58 -24.54
C LYS A 211 7.83 -8.77 -25.37
N CYS A 212 9.10 -9.14 -25.27
CA CYS A 212 10.17 -8.58 -26.09
C CYS A 212 10.98 -9.71 -26.77
N HIS A 213 11.72 -9.34 -27.80
CA HIS A 213 12.65 -10.21 -28.50
C HIS A 213 14.08 -9.83 -28.12
N ALA A 214 15.05 -10.70 -28.43
CA ALA A 214 16.45 -10.33 -28.35
C ALA A 214 16.76 -9.17 -29.32
N GLY A 215 17.50 -8.17 -28.85
CA GLY A 215 17.81 -6.94 -29.56
C GLY A 215 16.87 -5.78 -29.24
N ASP A 216 15.74 -6.03 -28.55
CA ASP A 216 14.84 -4.97 -28.11
C ASP A 216 15.43 -4.18 -26.94
N GLN A 217 15.02 -2.92 -26.78
CA GLN A 217 15.36 -2.13 -25.61
C GLN A 217 14.33 -2.31 -24.50
N VAL A 218 14.83 -2.52 -23.28
CA VAL A 218 14.04 -2.57 -22.06
C VAL A 218 14.60 -1.59 -21.04
N ARG A 219 13.73 -1.09 -20.17
CA ARG A 219 14.09 -0.19 -19.08
C ARG A 219 14.44 -0.98 -17.83
N MET A 220 15.61 -0.75 -17.27
CA MET A 220 16.10 -1.47 -16.10
C MET A 220 16.53 -0.52 -14.98
N VAL A 221 16.27 -0.90 -13.74
CA VAL A 221 16.80 -0.25 -12.53
C VAL A 221 17.01 -1.27 -11.42
N ARG A 222 18.03 -1.08 -10.56
CA ARG A 222 18.20 -1.93 -9.37
C ARG A 222 16.98 -1.86 -8.47
N LEU A 223 16.48 -3.01 -7.97
CA LEU A 223 15.31 -3.05 -7.10
C LEU A 223 15.56 -2.28 -5.80
N ILE A 224 16.65 -2.62 -5.11
CA ILE A 224 17.04 -2.00 -3.85
C ILE A 224 18.14 -0.96 -4.15
N PRO A 225 18.02 0.29 -3.68
CA PRO A 225 19.14 1.22 -3.70
C PRO A 225 20.27 0.62 -2.85
N GLU A 226 21.51 0.58 -3.35
CA GLU A 226 22.66 0.03 -2.60
C GLU A 226 22.62 0.45 -1.13
N GLU A 227 22.76 -0.52 -0.22
CA GLU A 227 23.28 -0.21 1.10
C GLU A 227 24.69 0.33 0.89
N LYS A 228 24.96 1.53 1.39
CA LYS A 228 26.34 1.97 1.57
C LYS A 228 27.04 0.86 2.38
N THR A 229 27.98 0.19 1.73
CA THR A 229 28.98 -0.61 2.41
C THR A 229 29.87 0.36 3.18
N ALA A 230 29.96 0.14 4.50
CA ALA A 230 30.76 0.83 5.51
C ALA A 230 30.25 2.21 6.00
#